data_AF-A0A7S2IFF1-F1
#
_entry.id   AF-A0A7S2IFF1-F1
#
_cell.length_a   1.000
_cell.length_b   1.000
_cell.length_c   1.000
_cell.angle_alpha   90.00
_cell.angle_beta   90.00
_cell.angle_gamma   90.00
#
_symmetry.space_group_name_H-M   'P 1'
#
loop_
_entity.id
_entity.type
_entity.pdbx_description
1 polymer ?
#
loop_
_entity_poly.entity_id
_entity_poly.type
_entity_poly.pdbx_seq_one_letter_code
_entity_poly.pdbx_strand_id
1 'polypeptide(L)'
;GRCLPCPSNCARCQESAKRCDAGACVPGYGVSEDGRCIKCAVDLCLVCDRWPGFNNGTCDKCQRGYGLFSNECQPCAHEHCICRAAGACDACAVGWGLVSNATNEKVGCRECPVGCKDCDHADSGYCKGCTQGFAEVHGRCRACPPNCKNCSASGPHVCDRCMPTFGRDTLGGCAQCKVEHCKECDADVWRCTECVNGMGITEEGHCEPCRQKCHRCSSSGVCEECEQGYARASDSHGECWSCADH
;
A
#
# COMPACT_ATOMS: atom_id res chain seq x y z
N GLY A 1 -0.52 30.74 -11.46
CA GLY A 1 0.95 30.95 -11.56
C GLY A 1 1.59 29.74 -12.19
N ARG A 2 2.65 29.92 -12.98
CA ARG A 2 3.36 28.82 -13.66
C ARG A 2 4.43 28.25 -12.71
N CYS A 3 4.36 26.96 -12.39
CA CYS A 3 5.37 26.30 -11.56
C CYS A 3 6.68 26.19 -12.34
N LEU A 4 7.79 26.53 -11.69
CA LEU A 4 9.14 26.31 -12.20
C LEU A 4 9.71 25.03 -11.56
N PRO A 5 10.50 24.23 -12.28
CA PRO A 5 11.17 23.07 -11.70
C PRO A 5 12.22 23.51 -10.67
N CYS A 6 12.45 22.66 -9.67
CA CYS A 6 13.52 22.87 -8.70
C CYS A 6 14.90 22.72 -9.35
N PRO A 7 15.95 23.30 -8.73
CA PRO A 7 17.34 23.07 -9.12
C PRO A 7 17.68 21.57 -9.16
N SER A 8 18.71 21.20 -9.94
CA SER A 8 19.15 19.81 -10.06
C SER A 8 19.42 19.17 -8.69
N ASN A 9 19.01 17.91 -8.55
CA ASN A 9 19.16 17.12 -7.31
C ASN A 9 18.44 17.69 -6.09
N CYS A 10 17.50 18.61 -6.28
CA CYS A 10 16.66 19.17 -5.23
C CYS A 10 15.26 18.53 -5.23
N ALA A 11 14.85 17.95 -4.11
CA ALA A 11 13.52 17.40 -3.93
C ALA A 11 12.48 18.47 -3.59
N ARG A 12 12.88 19.59 -2.97
CA ARG A 12 11.97 20.67 -2.56
C ARG A 12 12.64 22.06 -2.59
N CYS A 13 11.97 23.00 -3.25
CA CYS A 13 12.45 24.37 -3.46
C CYS A 13 11.29 25.37 -3.24
N GLN A 14 10.61 25.25 -2.11
CA GLN A 14 9.41 26.06 -1.82
C GLN A 14 9.75 27.53 -1.61
N GLU A 15 10.94 27.83 -1.06
CA GLU A 15 11.35 29.21 -0.79
C GLU A 15 11.84 29.95 -2.05
N SER A 16 12.41 29.22 -3.02
CA SER A 16 12.91 29.81 -4.25
C SER A 16 13.08 28.77 -5.36
N ALA A 17 12.60 29.07 -6.57
CA ALA A 17 12.87 28.22 -7.75
C ALA A 17 14.36 28.12 -8.13
N LYS A 18 15.24 28.93 -7.51
CA LYS A 18 16.69 28.94 -7.77
C LYS A 18 17.53 28.30 -6.67
N ARG A 19 16.95 28.02 -5.49
CA ARG A 19 17.66 27.49 -4.33
C ARG A 19 16.92 26.28 -3.79
N CYS A 20 17.66 25.27 -3.36
CA CYS A 20 17.08 24.15 -2.66
C CYS A 20 16.85 24.51 -1.19
N ASP A 21 15.73 24.05 -0.63
CA ASP A 21 15.46 24.22 0.79
C ASP A 21 16.48 23.39 1.60
N ALA A 22 16.83 23.84 2.82
CA ALA A 22 17.78 23.11 3.68
C ALA A 22 17.32 21.65 3.93
N GLY A 23 18.23 20.69 3.78
CA GLY A 23 17.94 19.26 3.92
C GLY A 23 16.99 18.68 2.87
N ALA A 24 16.71 19.42 1.78
CA ALA A 24 15.80 18.98 0.72
C ALA A 24 16.52 18.48 -0.54
N CYS A 25 17.84 18.28 -0.49
CA CYS A 25 18.53 17.58 -1.56
C CYS A 25 18.13 16.10 -1.59
N VAL A 26 18.20 15.49 -2.78
CA VAL A 26 18.00 14.05 -2.92
C VAL A 26 19.11 13.28 -2.16
N PRO A 27 18.86 12.04 -1.72
CA PRO A 27 19.84 11.19 -1.05
C PRO A 27 21.25 11.23 -1.67
N GLY A 28 22.27 11.49 -0.86
CA GLY A 28 23.66 11.57 -1.29
C GLY A 28 24.12 12.96 -1.76
N TYR A 29 23.29 13.98 -1.59
CA TYR A 29 23.61 15.38 -1.86
C TYR A 29 23.34 16.25 -0.62
N GLY A 30 24.15 17.28 -0.41
CA GLY A 30 23.96 18.30 0.62
C GLY A 30 23.75 19.69 0.03
N VAL A 31 23.03 20.56 0.75
CA VAL A 31 22.75 21.94 0.32
C VAL A 31 23.95 22.86 0.58
N SER A 32 24.48 23.50 -0.46
CA SER A 32 25.55 24.50 -0.35
C SER A 32 25.04 25.84 0.20
N GLU A 33 25.95 26.74 0.60
CA GLU A 33 25.59 28.11 1.04
C GLU A 33 24.74 28.86 0.00
N ASP A 34 25.07 28.71 -1.29
CA ASP A 34 24.32 29.27 -2.42
C ASP A 34 22.96 28.58 -2.68
N GLY A 35 22.64 27.50 -1.96
CA GLY A 35 21.41 26.73 -2.12
C GLY A 35 21.45 25.73 -3.28
N ARG A 36 22.62 25.21 -3.67
CA ARG A 36 22.75 24.16 -4.69
C ARG A 36 23.01 22.80 -4.05
N CYS A 37 22.48 21.74 -4.64
CA CYS A 37 22.75 20.38 -4.17
C CYS A 37 24.08 19.85 -4.73
N ILE A 38 25.04 19.59 -3.85
CA ILE A 38 26.37 19.07 -4.20
C ILE A 38 26.49 17.64 -3.68
N LYS A 39 27.08 16.74 -4.48
CA LYS A 39 27.25 15.33 -4.13
C LYS A 39 28.17 15.23 -2.90
N CYS A 40 27.81 14.38 -1.94
CA CYS A 40 28.66 14.09 -0.80
C CYS A 40 29.97 13.42 -1.23
N ALA A 41 31.09 13.86 -0.66
CA ALA A 41 32.41 13.30 -0.94
C ALA A 41 32.65 11.93 -0.28
N VAL A 42 31.93 11.61 0.79
CA VAL A 42 31.98 10.29 1.45
C VAL A 42 31.03 9.34 0.75
N ASP A 43 31.55 8.18 0.35
CA ASP A 43 30.74 7.11 -0.21
C ASP A 43 29.69 6.62 0.78
N LEU A 44 28.50 6.29 0.25
CA LEU A 44 27.34 5.85 1.05
C LEU A 44 26.86 6.87 2.09
N CYS A 45 27.27 8.14 1.98
CA CYS A 45 26.69 9.21 2.75
C CYS A 45 25.29 9.54 2.22
N LEU A 46 24.33 9.71 3.12
CA LEU A 46 22.95 10.11 2.83
C LEU A 46 22.80 11.63 2.89
N VAL A 47 23.41 12.27 3.89
CA VAL A 47 23.32 13.71 4.16
C VAL A 47 24.71 14.25 4.54
N CYS A 48 25.10 15.36 3.93
CA CYS A 48 26.35 16.08 4.17
C CYS A 48 26.12 17.61 4.15
N ASP A 49 25.06 18.06 4.82
CA ASP A 49 24.60 19.45 4.81
C ASP A 49 25.50 20.40 5.60
N ARG A 50 26.33 19.89 6.53
CA ARG A 50 27.31 20.74 7.22
C ARG A 50 28.37 21.21 6.23
N TRP A 51 28.59 22.53 6.13
CA TRP A 51 29.80 23.10 5.54
C TRP A 51 31.00 22.89 6.49
N PRO A 52 32.20 22.47 6.03
CA PRO A 52 32.63 22.15 4.67
C PRO A 52 32.47 20.66 4.31
N GLY A 53 31.60 19.91 4.97
CA GLY A 53 31.48 18.44 4.90
C GLY A 53 31.34 17.83 3.51
N PHE A 54 30.71 18.53 2.55
CA PHE A 54 30.70 18.08 1.16
C PHE A 54 32.05 18.26 0.43
N ASN A 55 32.95 19.15 0.87
CA ASN A 55 34.30 19.37 0.31
C ASN A 55 35.42 18.66 1.09
N ASN A 56 35.29 18.60 2.42
CA ASN A 56 36.30 18.04 3.32
C ASN A 56 35.99 16.58 3.71
N GLY A 57 35.03 15.97 3.04
CA GLY A 57 34.64 14.58 3.23
C GLY A 57 33.94 14.31 4.56
N THR A 58 33.22 15.24 5.18
CA THR A 58 32.46 14.97 6.42
C THR A 58 31.05 14.49 6.13
N CYS A 59 30.68 13.31 6.63
CA CYS A 59 29.32 12.79 6.50
C CYS A 59 28.49 13.02 7.78
N ASP A 60 27.26 13.51 7.62
CA ASP A 60 26.35 13.75 8.75
C ASP A 60 25.48 12.53 9.06
N LYS A 61 25.08 11.82 8.00
CA LYS A 61 24.25 10.63 8.11
C LYS A 61 24.56 9.70 6.96
N CYS A 62 24.84 8.44 7.28
CA CYS A 62 25.05 7.40 6.29
C CYS A 62 23.72 6.87 5.74
N GLN A 63 23.79 6.20 4.58
CA GLN A 63 22.67 5.46 4.01
C GLN A 63 22.23 4.33 4.94
N ARG A 64 20.97 3.88 4.78
CA ARG A 64 20.42 2.79 5.61
C ARG A 64 21.32 1.55 5.51
N GLY A 65 21.57 0.91 6.65
CA GLY A 65 22.50 -0.22 6.76
C GLY A 65 23.95 0.17 7.03
N TYR A 66 24.28 1.47 7.05
CA TYR A 66 25.62 1.97 7.33
C TYR A 66 25.60 3.00 8.47
N GLY A 67 26.63 2.97 9.31
CA GLY A 67 26.90 3.92 10.38
C GLY A 67 28.27 4.58 10.20
N LEU A 68 28.47 5.70 10.90
CA LEU A 68 29.70 6.48 10.78
C LEU A 68 30.82 5.86 11.64
N PHE A 69 31.99 5.66 11.06
CA PHE A 69 33.22 5.33 11.76
C PHE A 69 34.40 6.02 11.10
N SER A 70 35.15 6.82 11.86
CA SER A 70 36.29 7.60 11.34
C SER A 70 35.95 8.38 10.05
N ASN A 71 34.73 8.94 10.01
CA ASN A 71 34.21 9.73 8.88
C ASN A 71 33.94 8.94 7.58
N GLU A 72 33.92 7.62 7.66
CA GLU A 72 33.48 6.72 6.59
C GLU A 72 32.18 6.02 7.00
N CYS A 73 31.36 5.71 6.00
CA CYS A 73 30.13 4.94 6.21
C CYS A 73 30.44 3.46 6.09
N GLN A 74 30.41 2.75 7.23
CA GLN A 74 30.71 1.32 7.33
C GLN A 74 29.45 0.55 7.77
N PRO A 75 29.35 -0.75 7.47
CA PRO A 75 28.13 -1.52 7.74
C PRO A 75 27.69 -1.49 9.22
N CYS A 76 26.39 -1.55 9.44
CA CYS A 76 25.82 -1.85 10.76
C CYS A 76 26.13 -3.30 11.18
N ALA A 77 25.88 -3.63 12.44
CA ALA A 77 26.23 -4.92 13.05
C ALA A 77 25.70 -6.13 12.26
N HIS A 78 24.45 -6.03 11.78
CA HIS A 78 23.72 -7.12 11.14
C HIS A 78 22.80 -6.58 10.03
N GLU A 79 22.28 -7.47 9.19
CA GLU A 79 21.25 -7.12 8.21
C GLU A 79 20.01 -6.53 8.89
N HIS A 80 19.33 -5.64 8.16
CA HIS A 80 18.17 -4.88 8.64
C HIS A 80 18.41 -3.95 9.84
N CYS A 81 19.61 -3.90 10.41
CA CYS A 81 19.96 -2.90 11.41
C CYS A 81 20.06 -1.49 10.79
N ILE A 82 19.55 -0.52 11.54
CA ILE A 82 19.77 0.90 11.33
C ILE A 82 20.64 1.36 12.49
N CYS A 83 21.78 1.97 12.18
CA CYS A 83 22.76 2.38 13.16
C CYS A 83 23.28 3.80 12.86
N ARG A 84 23.71 4.49 13.91
CA ARG A 84 24.45 5.76 13.79
C ARG A 84 25.95 5.54 13.76
N ALA A 85 26.45 4.61 14.57
CA ALA A 85 27.85 4.19 14.57
C ALA A 85 27.99 2.86 13.85
N ALA A 86 29.09 2.68 13.11
CA ALA A 86 29.37 1.41 12.45
C ALA A 86 29.43 0.25 13.47
N GLY A 87 28.98 -0.93 13.06
CA GLY A 87 28.94 -2.10 13.93
C GLY A 87 27.90 -2.05 15.06
N ALA A 88 27.07 -0.99 15.16
CA ALA A 88 25.94 -0.94 16.08
C ALA A 88 24.62 -1.42 15.44
N CYS A 89 23.59 -1.58 16.26
CA CYS A 89 22.21 -1.84 15.83
C CYS A 89 21.26 -1.03 16.72
N ASP A 90 21.01 0.23 16.35
CA ASP A 90 20.26 1.16 17.19
C ASP A 90 18.75 0.95 17.07
N ALA A 91 18.31 0.65 15.84
CA ALA A 91 16.94 0.36 15.43
C ALA A 91 16.95 -0.65 14.27
N CYS A 92 15.76 -1.04 13.81
CA CYS A 92 15.59 -1.97 12.71
C CYS A 92 14.82 -1.32 11.55
N ALA A 93 15.00 -1.86 10.34
CA ALA A 93 14.21 -1.49 9.17
C ALA A 93 12.72 -1.80 9.39
N VAL A 94 11.85 -1.08 8.69
CA VAL A 94 10.39 -1.31 8.77
C VAL A 94 10.06 -2.78 8.52
N GLY A 95 9.25 -3.38 9.40
CA GLY A 95 8.90 -4.80 9.36
C GLY A 95 9.85 -5.70 10.14
N TRP A 96 10.89 -5.12 10.75
CA TRP A 96 11.87 -5.81 11.57
C TRP A 96 11.92 -5.17 12.97
N GLY A 97 11.92 -5.99 14.01
CA GLY A 97 12.03 -5.55 15.40
C GLY A 97 13.38 -5.90 16.01
N LEU A 98 13.82 -5.10 16.98
CA LEU A 98 15.05 -5.35 17.73
C LEU A 98 14.95 -6.65 18.51
N VAL A 99 16.03 -7.42 18.49
CA VAL A 99 16.23 -8.61 19.33
C VAL A 99 17.34 -8.31 20.33
N SER A 100 17.06 -8.59 21.60
CA SER A 100 18.03 -8.48 22.69
C SER A 100 18.32 -9.85 23.28
N ASN A 101 19.58 -10.10 23.66
CA ASN A 101 19.92 -11.31 24.40
C ASN A 101 19.51 -11.20 25.88
N ALA A 102 19.79 -12.25 26.66
CA ALA A 102 19.48 -12.30 28.10
C ALA A 102 20.19 -11.21 28.93
N THR A 103 21.23 -10.57 28.40
CA THR A 103 21.95 -9.45 29.04
C THR A 103 21.50 -8.09 28.50
N ASN A 104 20.37 -8.01 27.78
CA ASN A 104 19.83 -6.82 27.13
C ASN A 104 20.73 -6.18 26.07
N GLU A 105 21.75 -6.90 25.59
CA GLU A 105 22.56 -6.46 24.47
C GLU A 105 21.77 -6.60 23.18
N LYS A 106 21.78 -5.57 22.34
CA LYS A 106 21.08 -5.58 21.05
C LYS A 106 21.86 -6.47 20.09
N VAL A 107 21.33 -7.66 19.83
CA VAL A 107 22.01 -8.69 19.02
C VAL A 107 21.56 -8.69 17.56
N GLY A 108 20.59 -7.86 17.17
CA GLY A 108 20.22 -7.67 15.78
C GLY A 108 18.73 -7.39 15.59
N CYS A 109 18.25 -7.74 14.40
CA CYS A 109 16.87 -7.54 13.96
C CYS A 109 16.27 -8.87 13.50
N ARG A 110 14.98 -9.06 13.78
CA ARG A 110 14.20 -10.18 13.24
C ARG A 110 12.86 -9.67 12.76
N GLU A 111 12.25 -10.38 11.81
CA GLU A 111 10.91 -10.07 11.32
C GLU A 111 9.92 -9.87 12.48
N CYS A 112 9.05 -8.88 12.30
CA CYS A 112 7.95 -8.64 13.22
C CYS A 112 6.95 -9.80 13.24
N PRO A 113 6.11 -9.89 14.30
CA PRO A 113 5.09 -10.93 14.38
C PRO A 113 4.20 -10.99 13.13
N VAL A 114 3.71 -12.18 12.78
CA VAL A 114 2.86 -12.38 11.60
C VAL A 114 1.69 -11.40 11.56
N GLY A 115 1.44 -10.82 10.39
CA GLY A 115 0.38 -9.84 10.19
C GLY A 115 0.72 -8.42 10.65
N CYS A 116 1.94 -8.20 11.15
CA CYS A 116 2.39 -6.91 11.61
C CYS A 116 3.08 -6.11 10.50
N LYS A 117 2.78 -4.82 10.38
CA LYS A 117 3.49 -3.91 9.46
C LYS A 117 4.87 -3.54 9.99
N ASP A 118 4.97 -3.28 11.29
CA ASP A 118 6.21 -2.84 11.94
C ASP A 118 6.16 -3.02 13.46
N CYS A 119 7.29 -3.13 14.14
CA CYS A 119 7.36 -3.38 15.57
C CYS A 119 8.68 -2.87 16.17
N ASP A 120 8.67 -2.49 17.44
CA ASP A 120 9.91 -2.08 18.12
C ASP A 120 10.79 -3.29 18.46
N HIS A 121 10.16 -4.39 18.88
CA HIS A 121 10.83 -5.62 19.30
C HIS A 121 10.13 -6.82 18.70
N ALA A 122 10.90 -7.73 18.08
CA ALA A 122 10.37 -8.89 17.39
C ALA A 122 9.62 -9.86 18.33
N ASP A 123 10.01 -9.91 19.62
CA ASP A 123 9.45 -10.81 20.63
C ASP A 123 8.30 -10.20 21.46
N SER A 124 8.02 -8.90 21.31
CA SER A 124 7.05 -8.23 22.18
C SER A 124 5.60 -8.70 21.94
N GLY A 125 5.32 -9.21 20.75
CA GLY A 125 3.97 -9.48 20.26
C GLY A 125 3.16 -8.21 19.95
N TYR A 126 3.69 -7.02 20.24
CA TYR A 126 3.06 -5.74 19.94
C TYR A 126 3.42 -5.26 18.55
N CYS A 127 2.45 -4.62 17.90
CA CYS A 127 2.56 -4.22 16.51
C CYS A 127 2.14 -2.76 16.29
N LYS A 128 2.91 -2.06 15.45
CA LYS A 128 2.59 -0.73 14.92
C LYS A 128 1.76 -0.88 13.64
N GLY A 129 0.53 -1.36 13.83
CA GLY A 129 -0.47 -1.50 12.78
C GLY A 129 -0.39 -2.80 12.00
N CYS A 130 -1.54 -3.30 11.58
CA CYS A 130 -1.66 -4.60 10.93
C CYS A 130 -1.66 -4.51 9.40
N THR A 131 -1.16 -5.56 8.76
CA THR A 131 -1.25 -5.75 7.31
C THR A 131 -2.69 -6.08 6.90
N GLN A 132 -2.99 -6.00 5.61
CA GLN A 132 -4.30 -6.37 5.09
C GLN A 132 -4.60 -7.85 5.41
N GLY A 133 -5.84 -8.15 5.79
CA GLY A 133 -6.24 -9.49 6.24
C GLY A 133 -5.97 -9.75 7.73
N PHE A 134 -5.58 -8.71 8.49
CA PHE A 134 -5.44 -8.78 9.94
C PHE A 134 -6.16 -7.60 10.63
N ALA A 135 -6.73 -7.86 11.79
CA ALA A 135 -7.31 -6.87 12.68
C ALA A 135 -6.45 -6.69 13.94
N GLU A 136 -6.42 -5.46 14.45
CA GLU A 136 -5.73 -5.17 15.71
C GLU A 136 -6.63 -5.57 16.89
N VAL A 137 -6.06 -6.34 17.81
CA VAL A 137 -6.69 -6.75 19.07
C VAL A 137 -5.67 -6.58 20.19
N HIS A 138 -5.87 -5.55 21.01
CA HIS A 138 -4.98 -5.21 22.13
C HIS A 138 -3.51 -5.05 21.71
N GLY A 139 -3.25 -4.30 20.63
CA GLY A 139 -1.92 -4.07 20.10
C GLY A 139 -1.30 -5.26 19.35
N ARG A 140 -2.06 -6.34 19.13
CA ARG A 140 -1.62 -7.54 18.39
C ARG A 140 -2.43 -7.71 17.11
N CYS A 141 -1.79 -8.19 16.05
CA CYS A 141 -2.48 -8.48 14.80
C CYS A 141 -3.02 -9.91 14.80
N ARG A 142 -4.32 -10.04 14.56
CA ARG A 142 -5.03 -11.33 14.46
C ARG A 142 -5.60 -11.47 13.06
N ALA A 143 -5.42 -12.65 12.46
CA ALA A 143 -5.90 -12.91 11.12
C ALA A 143 -7.43 -12.76 11.07
N CYS A 144 -7.92 -12.25 9.94
CA CYS A 144 -9.35 -12.23 9.64
C CYS A 144 -9.91 -13.65 9.48
N PRO A 145 -11.25 -13.80 9.57
CA PRO A 145 -11.90 -15.07 9.27
C PRO A 145 -11.55 -15.58 7.85
N PRO A 146 -11.67 -16.88 7.56
CA PRO A 146 -11.48 -17.41 6.21
C PRO A 146 -12.33 -16.69 5.17
N ASN A 147 -11.79 -16.55 3.95
CA ASN A 147 -12.42 -15.85 2.81
C ASN A 147 -12.73 -14.35 3.07
N CYS A 148 -12.19 -13.78 4.14
CA CYS A 148 -12.33 -12.38 4.46
C CYS A 148 -11.17 -11.56 3.89
N LYS A 149 -11.50 -10.48 3.17
CA LYS A 149 -10.51 -9.54 2.62
C LYS A 149 -10.10 -8.48 3.64
N ASN A 150 -11.02 -8.04 4.51
CA ASN A 150 -10.76 -7.05 5.54
C ASN A 150 -11.68 -7.27 6.75
N CYS A 151 -11.12 -7.17 7.95
CA CYS A 151 -11.83 -7.25 9.23
C CYS A 151 -11.32 -6.20 10.23
N SER A 152 -10.59 -5.17 9.76
CA SER A 152 -9.94 -4.18 10.62
C SER A 152 -10.92 -3.32 11.43
N ALA A 153 -12.17 -3.17 11.00
CA ALA A 153 -13.19 -2.42 11.72
C ALA A 153 -14.00 -3.31 12.67
N SER A 154 -14.41 -4.50 12.22
CA SER A 154 -15.24 -5.41 13.04
C SER A 154 -14.45 -6.38 13.93
N GLY A 155 -13.13 -6.49 13.76
CA GLY A 155 -12.27 -7.40 14.52
C GLY A 155 -12.16 -8.80 13.90
N PRO A 156 -11.33 -9.69 14.47
CA PRO A 156 -10.90 -10.94 13.82
C PRO A 156 -12.00 -12.02 13.68
N HIS A 157 -13.20 -11.77 14.21
CA HIS A 157 -14.31 -12.72 14.19
C HIS A 157 -15.41 -12.35 13.20
N VAL A 158 -15.42 -11.11 12.71
CA VAL A 158 -16.45 -10.61 11.79
C VAL A 158 -15.76 -9.97 10.61
N CYS A 159 -16.17 -10.34 9.41
CA CYS A 159 -15.58 -9.78 8.21
C CYS A 159 -16.25 -8.46 7.84
N ASP A 160 -15.47 -7.42 7.53
CA ASP A 160 -15.98 -6.17 6.98
C ASP A 160 -16.25 -6.29 5.48
N ARG A 161 -15.36 -6.99 4.78
CA ARG A 161 -15.40 -7.17 3.32
C ARG A 161 -14.91 -8.55 2.94
N CYS A 162 -15.74 -9.32 2.26
CA CYS A 162 -15.40 -10.65 1.81
C CYS A 162 -14.56 -10.62 0.52
N MET A 163 -13.90 -11.74 0.22
CA MET A 163 -13.23 -11.94 -1.06
C MET A 163 -14.26 -12.09 -2.20
N PRO A 164 -13.90 -11.83 -3.46
CA PRO A 164 -14.80 -12.07 -4.60
C PRO A 164 -15.38 -13.48 -4.56
N THR A 165 -16.66 -13.62 -4.93
CA THR A 165 -17.48 -14.86 -4.83
C THR A 165 -17.95 -15.25 -3.42
N PHE A 166 -17.62 -14.46 -2.38
CA PHE A 166 -18.07 -14.70 -1.00
C PHE A 166 -18.81 -13.50 -0.43
N GLY A 167 -19.89 -13.74 0.32
CA GLY A 167 -20.67 -12.73 1.01
C GLY A 167 -20.76 -13.02 2.50
N ARG A 168 -21.19 -12.03 3.28
CA ARG A 168 -21.35 -12.19 4.73
C ARG A 168 -22.54 -13.10 5.06
N ASP A 169 -22.31 -14.08 5.92
CA ASP A 169 -23.36 -14.94 6.48
C ASP A 169 -23.96 -14.36 7.78
N THR A 170 -24.95 -15.06 8.34
CA THR A 170 -25.62 -14.67 9.59
C THR A 170 -24.71 -14.67 10.82
N LEU A 171 -23.55 -15.34 10.75
CA LEU A 171 -22.57 -15.41 11.83
C LEU A 171 -21.49 -14.31 11.69
N GLY A 172 -21.53 -13.52 10.61
CA GLY A 172 -20.53 -12.49 10.30
C GLY A 172 -19.30 -13.01 9.57
N GLY A 173 -19.27 -14.29 9.20
CA GLY A 173 -18.23 -14.91 8.38
C GLY A 173 -18.49 -14.74 6.88
N CYS A 174 -17.54 -15.15 6.05
CA CYS A 174 -17.68 -15.11 4.59
C CYS A 174 -17.96 -16.51 4.03
N ALA A 175 -19.12 -16.67 3.41
CA ALA A 175 -19.54 -17.90 2.74
C ALA A 175 -19.81 -17.64 1.26
N GLN A 176 -19.76 -18.69 0.45
CA GLN A 176 -19.96 -18.58 -1.00
C GLN A 176 -21.34 -17.97 -1.30
N CYS A 177 -21.39 -17.09 -2.31
CA CYS A 177 -22.66 -16.50 -2.79
C CYS A 177 -23.70 -17.58 -3.06
N LYS A 178 -24.92 -17.33 -2.60
CA LYS A 178 -26.07 -18.23 -2.78
C LYS A 178 -26.98 -17.83 -3.93
N VAL A 179 -26.81 -16.62 -4.45
CA VAL A 179 -27.49 -16.15 -5.67
C VAL A 179 -26.89 -16.86 -6.88
N GLU A 180 -27.74 -17.54 -7.66
CA GLU A 180 -27.31 -18.17 -8.91
C GLU A 180 -26.79 -17.13 -9.91
N HIS A 181 -25.80 -17.51 -10.72
CA HIS A 181 -25.16 -16.62 -11.70
C HIS A 181 -24.52 -15.35 -11.11
N CYS A 182 -24.29 -15.33 -9.79
CA CYS A 182 -23.60 -14.24 -9.12
C CYS A 182 -22.08 -14.39 -9.24
N LYS A 183 -21.41 -13.33 -9.68
CA LYS A 183 -19.95 -13.25 -9.77
C LYS A 183 -19.36 -12.70 -8.46
N GLU A 184 -19.97 -11.66 -7.90
CA GLU A 184 -19.56 -11.07 -6.61
C GLU A 184 -20.76 -10.80 -5.72
N CYS A 185 -20.71 -11.28 -4.49
CA CYS A 185 -21.50 -10.80 -3.36
C CYS A 185 -20.50 -10.31 -2.30
N ASP A 186 -20.91 -9.49 -1.34
CA ASP A 186 -19.99 -8.98 -0.31
C ASP A 186 -20.71 -8.83 1.03
N ALA A 187 -21.71 -7.94 1.09
CA ALA A 187 -22.42 -7.64 2.33
C ALA A 187 -23.39 -8.75 2.79
N ASP A 188 -23.85 -9.61 1.87
CA ASP A 188 -24.83 -10.65 2.13
C ASP A 188 -24.67 -11.78 1.10
N VAL A 189 -24.66 -13.03 1.53
CA VAL A 189 -24.62 -14.20 0.63
C VAL A 189 -25.84 -14.33 -0.28
N TRP A 190 -26.98 -13.72 0.09
CA TRP A 190 -28.24 -13.75 -0.66
C TRP A 190 -28.44 -12.52 -1.55
N ARG A 191 -27.49 -11.60 -1.59
CA ARG A 191 -27.56 -10.42 -2.46
C ARG A 191 -26.29 -10.30 -3.28
N CYS A 192 -26.44 -10.44 -4.58
CA CYS A 192 -25.37 -10.21 -5.52
C CYS A 192 -25.06 -8.72 -5.63
N THR A 193 -23.83 -8.41 -6.01
CA THR A 193 -23.34 -7.05 -6.30
C THR A 193 -22.79 -6.95 -7.73
N GLU A 194 -22.39 -8.08 -8.31
CA GLU A 194 -22.01 -8.19 -9.72
C GLU A 194 -22.42 -9.56 -10.25
N CYS A 195 -23.18 -9.60 -11.35
CA CYS A 195 -23.57 -10.83 -12.01
C CYS A 195 -22.53 -11.26 -13.05
N VAL A 196 -22.59 -12.53 -13.48
CA VAL A 196 -21.77 -12.98 -14.62
C VAL A 196 -22.20 -12.28 -15.92
N ASN A 197 -21.32 -12.28 -16.93
CA ASN A 197 -21.62 -11.69 -18.23
C ASN A 197 -22.93 -12.26 -18.83
N GLY A 198 -23.75 -11.38 -19.42
CA GLY A 198 -25.07 -11.73 -19.95
C GLY A 198 -26.21 -11.72 -18.92
N MET A 199 -25.92 -11.42 -17.65
CA MET A 199 -26.89 -11.26 -16.58
C MET A 199 -26.80 -9.86 -15.98
N GLY A 200 -27.94 -9.28 -15.60
CA GLY A 200 -28.07 -7.99 -14.93
C GLY A 200 -28.59 -8.15 -13.50
N ILE A 201 -28.19 -7.23 -12.62
CA ILE A 201 -28.62 -7.25 -11.22
C ILE A 201 -30.06 -6.69 -11.08
N THR A 202 -30.90 -7.34 -10.29
CA THR A 202 -32.23 -6.82 -9.90
C THR A 202 -32.12 -5.91 -8.67
N GLU A 203 -33.18 -5.16 -8.33
CA GLU A 203 -33.19 -4.33 -7.11
C GLU A 203 -33.04 -5.16 -5.82
N GLU A 204 -33.56 -6.39 -5.83
CA GLU A 204 -33.43 -7.35 -4.74
C GLU A 204 -32.01 -7.94 -4.65
N GLY A 205 -31.18 -7.76 -5.68
CA GLY A 205 -29.82 -8.31 -5.76
C GLY A 205 -29.75 -9.71 -6.37
N HIS A 206 -30.74 -10.12 -7.16
CA HIS A 206 -30.67 -11.36 -7.94
C HIS A 206 -30.03 -11.10 -9.30
N CYS A 207 -29.62 -12.18 -9.98
CA CYS A 207 -29.07 -12.11 -11.33
C CYS A 207 -30.07 -12.69 -12.32
N GLU A 208 -30.55 -11.85 -13.23
CA GLU A 208 -31.48 -12.25 -14.28
C GLU A 208 -30.86 -11.97 -15.65
N PRO A 209 -31.26 -12.70 -16.72
CA PRO A 209 -30.73 -12.47 -18.05
C PRO A 209 -30.91 -11.02 -18.49
N CYS A 210 -29.92 -10.48 -19.20
CA CYS A 210 -30.09 -9.22 -19.90
C CYS A 210 -31.25 -9.31 -20.92
N ARG A 211 -31.73 -8.15 -21.39
CA ARG A 211 -32.69 -8.13 -22.52
C ARG A 211 -32.11 -8.87 -23.74
N GLN A 212 -32.99 -9.34 -24.62
CA GLN A 212 -32.57 -10.03 -25.83
C GLN A 212 -31.56 -9.20 -26.63
N LYS A 213 -30.54 -9.88 -27.19
CA LYS A 213 -29.48 -9.28 -28.02
C LYS A 213 -28.59 -8.28 -27.27
N CYS A 214 -28.57 -8.38 -25.95
CA CYS A 214 -27.68 -7.60 -25.09
C CYS A 214 -26.49 -8.43 -24.64
N HIS A 215 -25.27 -7.94 -24.91
CA HIS A 215 -24.02 -8.53 -24.47
C HIS A 215 -23.71 -8.19 -23.00
N ARG A 216 -23.96 -6.95 -22.58
CA ARG A 216 -23.65 -6.45 -21.23
C ARG A 216 -24.76 -5.54 -20.70
N CYS A 217 -25.24 -5.84 -19.50
CA CYS A 217 -26.19 -5.01 -18.76
C CYS A 217 -25.71 -4.86 -17.30
N SER A 218 -25.85 -3.67 -16.72
CA SER A 218 -25.56 -3.45 -15.30
C SER A 218 -26.75 -3.74 -14.40
N SER A 219 -27.97 -3.58 -14.91
CA SER A 219 -29.23 -3.93 -14.24
C SER A 219 -30.10 -4.81 -15.13
N SER A 220 -30.94 -5.64 -14.52
CA SER A 220 -31.89 -6.45 -15.29
C SER A 220 -32.78 -5.52 -16.11
N GLY A 221 -32.88 -5.79 -17.41
CA GLY A 221 -33.71 -4.97 -18.30
C GLY A 221 -33.05 -3.71 -18.91
N VAL A 222 -31.80 -3.35 -18.60
CA VAL A 222 -31.10 -2.19 -19.21
C VAL A 222 -29.84 -2.60 -19.94
N CYS A 223 -29.79 -2.46 -21.27
CA CYS A 223 -28.59 -2.83 -22.01
C CYS A 223 -27.57 -1.69 -22.10
N GLU A 224 -26.31 -2.00 -21.82
CA GLU A 224 -25.17 -1.09 -22.00
C GLU A 224 -24.41 -1.38 -23.30
N GLU A 225 -24.35 -2.65 -23.69
CA GLU A 225 -23.60 -3.11 -24.85
C GLU A 225 -24.40 -4.19 -25.58
N CYS A 226 -24.76 -3.93 -26.83
CA CYS A 226 -25.48 -4.88 -27.66
C CYS A 226 -24.53 -5.95 -28.23
N GLU A 227 -25.09 -7.11 -28.58
CA GLU A 227 -24.36 -8.13 -29.34
C GLU A 227 -23.88 -7.58 -30.70
N GLN A 228 -22.83 -8.19 -31.25
CA GLN A 228 -22.30 -7.81 -32.55
C GLN A 228 -23.40 -7.86 -33.64
N GLY A 229 -23.55 -6.77 -34.41
CA GLY A 229 -24.59 -6.63 -35.43
C GLY A 229 -25.86 -5.90 -34.95
N TYR A 230 -25.92 -5.49 -33.68
CA TYR A 230 -27.02 -4.72 -33.11
C TYR A 230 -26.53 -3.35 -32.61
N ALA A 231 -27.37 -2.32 -32.78
CA ALA A 231 -27.15 -0.97 -32.29
C ALA A 231 -28.09 -0.67 -31.12
N ARG A 232 -27.56 0.01 -30.09
CA ARG A 232 -28.30 0.42 -28.90
C ARG A 232 -29.21 1.61 -29.22
N ALA A 233 -30.49 1.49 -28.90
CA ALA A 233 -31.45 2.58 -28.96
C ALA A 233 -31.08 3.68 -27.96
N SER A 234 -31.40 4.92 -28.31
CA SER A 234 -31.13 6.09 -27.48
C SER A 234 -32.16 6.31 -26.36
N ASP A 235 -32.88 5.25 -25.96
CA ASP A 235 -33.84 5.29 -24.86
C ASP A 235 -33.19 4.92 -23.50
N SER A 236 -33.97 5.03 -22.43
CA SER A 236 -33.52 4.77 -21.06
C SER A 236 -33.26 3.28 -20.77
N HIS A 237 -33.75 2.36 -21.59
CA HIS A 237 -33.60 0.91 -21.43
C HIS A 237 -32.53 0.33 -22.38
N GLY A 238 -32.11 1.08 -23.41
CA GLY A 238 -31.06 0.73 -24.34
C GLY A 238 -31.40 -0.45 -25.25
N GLU A 239 -32.61 -0.51 -25.82
CA GLU A 239 -33.01 -1.65 -26.67
C GLU A 239 -32.06 -1.88 -27.85
N CYS A 240 -31.74 -3.15 -28.15
CA CYS A 240 -30.78 -3.51 -29.20
C CYS A 240 -31.51 -3.86 -30.50
N TRP A 241 -31.30 -3.06 -31.55
CA TRP A 241 -31.92 -3.24 -32.86
C TRP A 241 -30.89 -3.68 -33.89
N SER A 242 -31.26 -4.60 -34.78
CA SER A 242 -30.39 -4.98 -35.90
C SER A 242 -30.12 -3.75 -36.77
N CYS A 243 -28.87 -3.51 -37.13
CA CYS A 243 -28.57 -2.52 -38.16
C CYS A 243 -29.25 -2.98 -39.46
N ALA A 244 -30.19 -2.18 -39.99
CA ALA A 244 -30.78 -2.48 -41.28
C ALA A 244 -29.68 -2.41 -42.34
N ASP A 245 -29.51 -3.50 -43.09
CA ASP A 245 -28.67 -3.51 -44.29
C ASP A 245 -29.24 -2.46 -45.27
N HIS A 246 -28.52 -1.35 -45.41
CA HIS A 246 -28.78 -0.32 -46.42
C HIS A 246 -27.64 -0.31 -47.45
#